data_AF-A0AA42Z228-F1
#
_entry.id   AF-A0AA42Z228-F1
#
_cell.length_a   1.000
_cell.length_b   1.000
_cell.length_c   1.000
_cell.angle_alpha   90.00
_cell.angle_beta   90.00
_cell.angle_gamma   90.00
#
_symmetry.space_group_name_H-M   'P 1'
#
loop_
_entity.id
_entity.type
_entity.pdbx_description
1 polymer ?
#
loop_
_entity_poly.entity_id
_entity_poly.type
_entity_poly.pdbx_seq_one_letter_code
_entity_poly.pdbx_strand_id
1 'polypeptide(L)'
;MRIPTGLAWLMVVMTLATASLLRQYNAGTPESPYVPPIVGSLLFAAIFVLLLVTARERQRGAVPGPGLRLGTITPLLLMLLVEKWLSLYAYGWFFSLFPSRGGSILLDDARYRAFAGIALIGVCLLVAAFSVPTARKVMRRARPARFLRAAGGTGAVILATYFSLYVLASLRGARFELSWPEPSEWLIWALVGQALLAFGEEAYYRGLLMGELERLAPRLRLSTPPARRWFALLATSLLFGVEHILLQPPWTSTIRQLLFTVCLGVLFGLIVMISANLHFSAGIHAWINWLLLGAAPHFVGSDGQPALPPGAYIAVMLVFAFFVAYVLRRRRAHYTSSVAPVSAVR
;
A
#
# COMPACT_ATOMS: atom_id res chain seq x y z
N MET A 1 4.85 15.95 -26.38
CA MET A 1 5.09 17.30 -25.81
C MET A 1 6.18 17.18 -24.75
N ARG A 2 7.17 18.06 -24.74
CA ARG A 2 8.18 18.12 -23.67
C ARG A 2 7.76 19.13 -22.63
N ILE A 3 8.02 18.82 -21.37
CA ILE A 3 7.79 19.71 -20.25
C ILE A 3 9.12 20.03 -19.55
N PRO A 4 9.31 21.27 -19.08
CA PRO A 4 10.44 21.63 -18.23
C PRO A 4 10.49 20.76 -16.97
N THR A 5 11.69 20.49 -16.44
CA THR A 5 11.86 19.67 -15.23
C THR A 5 11.13 20.25 -14.02
N GLY A 6 11.11 21.58 -13.87
CA GLY A 6 10.36 22.23 -12.79
C GLY A 6 8.85 21.98 -12.88
N LEU A 7 8.28 22.08 -14.08
CA LEU A 7 6.87 21.75 -14.32
C LEU A 7 6.59 20.26 -14.07
N ALA A 8 7.51 19.36 -14.43
CA ALA A 8 7.37 17.94 -14.13
C ALA A 8 7.35 17.65 -12.62
N TRP A 9 8.21 18.34 -11.85
CA TRP A 9 8.21 18.28 -10.39
C TRP A 9 6.87 18.76 -9.84
N LEU A 10 6.40 19.92 -10.31
CA LEU A 10 5.11 20.46 -9.91
C LEU A 10 3.98 19.48 -10.21
N MET A 11 3.94 18.88 -11.41
CA MET A 11 2.93 17.89 -11.77
C MET A 11 2.96 16.68 -10.83
N VAL A 12 4.14 16.10 -10.55
CA VAL A 12 4.26 14.94 -9.65
C VAL A 12 3.81 15.31 -8.24
N VAL A 13 4.29 16.42 -7.69
CA VAL A 13 3.93 16.86 -6.33
C VAL A 13 2.43 17.17 -6.24
N MET A 14 1.91 17.92 -7.20
CA MET A 14 0.49 18.27 -7.25
C MET A 14 -0.35 17.02 -7.38
N THR A 15 -0.06 16.09 -8.28
CA THR A 15 -0.88 14.87 -8.40
C THR A 15 -0.82 14.01 -7.13
N LEU A 16 0.34 13.91 -6.47
CA LEU A 16 0.43 13.18 -5.20
C LEU A 16 -0.34 13.87 -4.08
N ALA A 17 -0.30 15.21 -3.99
CA ALA A 17 -1.02 15.97 -2.97
C ALA A 17 -2.52 16.05 -3.26
N THR A 18 -2.91 16.13 -4.53
CA THR A 18 -4.30 16.34 -4.95
C THR A 18 -5.02 15.05 -5.29
N ALA A 19 -4.37 13.88 -5.47
CA ALA A 19 -5.08 12.61 -5.68
C ALA A 19 -6.12 12.35 -4.58
N SER A 20 -5.79 12.68 -3.33
CA SER A 20 -6.70 12.55 -2.20
C SER A 20 -7.74 13.66 -2.15
N LEU A 21 -7.37 14.90 -2.51
CA LEU A 21 -8.29 16.04 -2.58
C LEU A 21 -9.25 15.94 -3.78
N LEU A 22 -8.86 15.28 -4.85
CA LEU A 22 -9.66 15.07 -6.06
C LEU A 22 -10.95 14.32 -5.73
N ARG A 23 -10.92 13.41 -4.75
CA ARG A 23 -12.13 12.74 -4.26
C ARG A 23 -13.10 13.71 -3.63
N GLN A 24 -12.62 14.61 -2.77
CA GLN A 24 -13.43 15.63 -2.10
C GLN A 24 -13.94 16.69 -3.09
N TYR A 25 -13.08 17.13 -4.01
CA TYR A 25 -13.43 18.11 -5.04
C TYR A 25 -14.46 17.54 -6.02
N ASN A 26 -14.32 16.28 -6.44
CA ASN A 26 -15.27 15.63 -7.34
C ASN A 26 -16.67 15.52 -6.72
N ALA A 27 -16.78 15.28 -5.41
CA ALA A 27 -18.08 15.29 -4.73
C ALA A 27 -18.79 16.66 -4.75
N GLY A 28 -18.03 17.75 -4.91
CA GLY A 28 -18.56 19.11 -5.03
C GLY A 28 -18.71 19.63 -6.46
N THR A 29 -18.37 18.84 -7.48
CA THR A 29 -18.45 19.28 -8.88
C THR A 29 -19.82 18.90 -9.46
N PRO A 30 -20.57 19.85 -10.06
CA PRO A 30 -21.87 19.55 -10.67
C PRO A 30 -21.74 18.49 -11.77
N GLU A 31 -22.60 17.48 -11.75
CA GLU A 31 -22.67 16.46 -12.78
C GLU A 31 -23.44 16.98 -14.00
N SER A 32 -23.01 16.59 -15.21
CA SER A 32 -23.76 16.93 -16.42
C SER A 32 -25.11 16.20 -16.40
N PRO A 33 -26.25 16.89 -16.60
CA PRO A 33 -27.54 16.23 -16.67
C PRO A 33 -27.72 15.39 -17.95
N TYR A 34 -26.83 15.55 -18.94
CA TYR A 34 -26.96 14.95 -20.27
C TYR A 34 -26.13 13.68 -20.47
N VAL A 35 -25.23 13.35 -19.55
CA VAL A 35 -24.29 12.23 -19.68
C VAL A 35 -24.21 11.48 -18.35
N PRO A 36 -24.16 10.13 -18.33
CA PRO A 36 -24.01 9.39 -17.09
C PRO A 36 -22.82 9.91 -16.24
N PRO A 37 -22.95 10.01 -14.91
CA PRO A 37 -21.93 10.58 -14.03
C PRO A 37 -20.51 10.02 -14.23
N ILE A 38 -20.46 8.73 -14.56
CA ILE A 38 -19.26 7.96 -14.89
C ILE A 38 -18.44 8.62 -16.01
N VAL A 39 -19.11 9.10 -17.06
CA VAL A 39 -18.51 9.68 -18.27
C VAL A 39 -18.51 11.21 -18.23
N GLY A 40 -19.50 11.81 -17.56
CA GLY A 40 -19.65 13.27 -17.44
C GLY A 40 -18.68 13.97 -16.49
N SER A 41 -17.75 13.23 -15.84
CA SER A 41 -16.83 13.80 -14.85
C SER A 41 -15.55 14.39 -15.47
N LEU A 42 -15.04 15.48 -14.89
CA LEU A 42 -13.73 16.05 -15.25
C LEU A 42 -12.60 15.04 -15.08
N LEU A 43 -12.74 14.12 -14.11
CA LEU A 43 -11.80 13.04 -13.87
C LEU A 43 -11.73 12.07 -15.06
N PHE A 44 -12.88 11.67 -15.61
CA PHE A 44 -12.93 10.84 -16.82
C PHE A 44 -12.30 11.56 -18.02
N ALA A 45 -12.61 12.85 -18.22
CA ALA A 45 -12.01 13.64 -19.29
C ALA A 45 -10.47 13.70 -19.17
N ALA A 46 -9.94 13.91 -17.96
CA ALA A 46 -8.50 13.90 -17.70
C ALA A 46 -7.86 12.53 -18.02
N ILE A 47 -8.50 11.43 -17.59
CA ILE A 47 -8.06 10.07 -17.91
C ILE A 47 -8.05 9.86 -19.43
N PHE A 48 -9.12 10.24 -20.14
CA PHE A 48 -9.23 10.09 -21.58
C PHE A 48 -8.11 10.85 -22.32
N VAL A 49 -7.86 12.11 -21.95
CA VAL A 49 -6.74 12.90 -22.51
C VAL A 49 -5.39 12.20 -22.26
N LEU A 50 -5.17 11.66 -21.06
CA LEU A 50 -3.95 10.94 -20.73
C LEU A 50 -3.81 9.62 -21.52
N LEU A 51 -4.91 8.92 -21.79
CA LEU A 51 -4.92 7.75 -22.67
C LEU A 51 -4.56 8.13 -24.11
N LEU A 52 -5.09 9.25 -24.63
CA LEU A 52 -4.71 9.78 -25.94
C LEU A 52 -3.22 10.17 -26.00
N VAL A 53 -2.70 10.80 -24.95
CA VAL A 53 -1.27 11.09 -24.82
C VAL A 53 -0.47 9.78 -24.86
N THR A 54 -0.90 8.76 -24.13
CA THR A 54 -0.24 7.44 -24.12
C THR A 54 -0.25 6.80 -25.51
N ALA A 55 -1.38 6.80 -26.20
CA ALA A 55 -1.53 6.24 -27.54
C ALA A 55 -0.61 6.95 -28.54
N ARG A 56 -0.62 8.29 -28.53
CA ARG A 56 0.26 9.11 -29.39
C ARG A 56 1.74 8.86 -29.10
N GLU A 57 2.11 8.71 -27.84
CA GLU A 57 3.51 8.50 -27.44
C GLU A 57 3.99 7.09 -27.82
N ARG A 58 3.12 6.08 -27.78
CA ARG A 58 3.40 4.73 -28.31
C ARG A 58 3.64 4.76 -29.82
N GLN A 59 2.79 5.46 -30.58
CA GLN A 59 2.93 5.57 -32.04
C GLN A 59 4.21 6.29 -32.46
N ARG A 60 4.59 7.36 -31.75
CA ARG A 60 5.76 8.19 -32.11
C ARG A 60 7.11 7.56 -31.74
N GLY A 61 7.12 6.46 -30.98
CA GLY A 61 8.36 5.84 -30.52
C GLY A 61 9.21 6.77 -29.64
N ALA A 62 10.48 6.43 -29.44
CA ALA A 62 11.41 7.23 -28.65
C ALA A 62 11.89 8.47 -29.44
N VAL A 63 11.63 9.68 -28.92
CA VAL A 63 12.07 10.94 -29.55
C VAL A 63 13.27 11.51 -28.78
N PRO A 64 14.46 11.66 -29.39
CA PRO A 64 15.68 12.13 -28.73
C PRO A 64 15.69 13.65 -28.45
N GLY A 65 16.24 14.06 -27.29
CA GLY A 65 16.55 15.45 -26.93
C GLY A 65 16.23 15.83 -25.47
N PRO A 66 16.56 17.06 -25.04
CA PRO A 66 16.46 17.48 -23.63
C PRO A 66 15.01 17.68 -23.17
N GLY A 67 14.68 17.21 -21.96
CA GLY A 67 13.39 17.42 -21.28
C GLY A 67 12.62 16.13 -20.95
N LEU A 68 11.54 16.27 -20.19
CA LEU A 68 10.63 15.18 -19.84
C LEU A 68 9.48 15.12 -20.85
N ARG A 69 9.19 13.95 -21.42
CA ARG A 69 7.99 13.78 -22.25
C ARG A 69 6.79 13.61 -21.34
N LEU A 70 5.67 14.25 -21.66
CA LEU A 70 4.41 14.07 -20.91
C LEU A 70 4.06 12.58 -20.76
N GLY A 71 4.20 11.80 -21.84
CA GLY A 71 4.00 10.34 -21.84
C GLY A 71 4.86 9.56 -20.84
N THR A 72 5.91 10.17 -20.29
CA THR A 72 6.75 9.55 -19.26
C THR A 72 6.10 9.59 -17.88
N ILE A 73 5.36 10.66 -17.60
CA ILE A 73 4.64 10.87 -16.32
C ILE A 73 3.24 10.26 -16.40
N THR A 74 2.68 10.16 -17.61
CA THR A 74 1.33 9.64 -17.85
C THR A 74 1.01 8.31 -17.14
N PRO A 75 1.89 7.29 -17.07
CA PRO A 75 1.58 6.07 -16.32
C PRO A 75 1.28 6.33 -14.84
N LEU A 76 2.05 7.20 -14.17
CA LEU A 76 1.81 7.57 -12.77
C LEU A 76 0.47 8.29 -12.62
N LEU A 77 0.18 9.24 -13.51
CA LEU A 77 -1.08 9.98 -13.49
C LEU A 77 -2.27 9.05 -13.74
N LEU A 78 -2.18 8.17 -14.72
CA LEU A 78 -3.22 7.19 -15.02
C LEU A 78 -3.44 6.23 -13.84
N MET A 79 -2.38 5.74 -13.19
CA MET A 79 -2.52 4.90 -11.99
C MET A 79 -3.33 5.60 -10.90
N LEU A 80 -2.99 6.86 -10.59
CA LEU A 80 -3.68 7.65 -9.57
C LEU A 80 -5.12 8.00 -9.96
N LEU A 81 -5.33 8.52 -11.17
CA LEU A 81 -6.65 9.00 -11.59
C LEU A 81 -7.63 7.85 -11.86
N VAL A 82 -7.18 6.75 -12.48
CA VAL A 82 -8.05 5.59 -12.75
C VAL A 82 -8.47 4.91 -11.45
N GLU A 83 -7.57 4.77 -10.48
CA GLU A 83 -7.93 4.26 -9.16
C GLU A 83 -8.99 5.14 -8.49
N LYS A 84 -8.79 6.46 -8.46
CA LYS A 84 -9.79 7.38 -7.90
C LYS A 84 -11.12 7.34 -8.63
N TRP A 85 -11.10 7.31 -9.95
CA TRP A 85 -12.32 7.22 -10.76
C TRP A 85 -13.10 5.93 -10.49
N LEU A 86 -12.41 4.79 -10.43
CA LEU A 86 -13.04 3.52 -10.07
C LEU A 86 -13.59 3.56 -8.63
N SER A 87 -12.85 4.15 -7.69
CA SER A 87 -13.28 4.28 -6.29
C SER A 87 -14.54 5.14 -6.10
N LEU A 88 -14.76 6.11 -6.99
CA LEU A 88 -15.90 7.02 -6.95
C LEU A 88 -17.13 6.41 -7.64
N TYR A 89 -16.93 5.85 -8.83
CA TYR A 89 -18.03 5.50 -9.73
C TYR A 89 -18.30 3.99 -9.83
N ALA A 90 -17.27 3.15 -9.75
CA ALA A 90 -17.43 1.70 -9.90
C ALA A 90 -17.68 0.99 -8.56
N TYR A 91 -17.11 1.52 -7.47
CA TYR A 91 -17.22 0.89 -6.14
C TYR A 91 -18.67 0.86 -5.66
N GLY A 92 -19.43 1.95 -5.77
CA GLY A 92 -20.84 1.97 -5.36
C GLY A 92 -21.68 0.89 -6.07
N TRP A 93 -21.51 0.76 -7.38
CA TRP A 93 -22.14 -0.32 -8.17
C TRP A 93 -21.64 -1.71 -7.76
N PHE A 94 -20.33 -1.87 -7.57
CA PHE A 94 -19.76 -3.16 -7.16
C PHE A 94 -20.29 -3.59 -5.78
N PHE A 95 -20.41 -2.66 -4.83
CA PHE A 95 -20.93 -2.93 -3.49
C PHE A 95 -22.45 -3.16 -3.49
N SER A 96 -23.20 -2.61 -4.44
CA SER A 96 -24.65 -2.90 -4.53
C SER A 96 -24.95 -4.35 -4.94
N LEU A 97 -23.98 -5.06 -5.55
CA LEU A 97 -24.06 -6.50 -5.80
C LEU A 97 -23.99 -7.34 -4.51
N PHE A 98 -23.56 -6.74 -3.41
CA PHE A 98 -23.41 -7.38 -2.10
C PHE A 98 -24.26 -6.63 -1.05
N PRO A 99 -25.60 -6.66 -1.17
CA PRO A 99 -26.45 -5.88 -0.28
C PRO A 99 -26.23 -6.29 1.18
N SER A 100 -26.24 -5.28 2.07
CA SER A 100 -26.30 -5.52 3.51
C SER A 100 -27.51 -6.39 3.79
N ARG A 101 -27.29 -7.50 4.51
CA ARG A 101 -28.34 -8.46 4.84
C ARG A 101 -29.08 -8.10 6.14
N GLY A 102 -29.08 -6.81 6.52
CA GLY A 102 -29.66 -6.35 7.79
C GLY A 102 -28.91 -6.89 9.01
N GLY A 103 -27.60 -7.13 8.89
CA GLY A 103 -26.75 -7.66 9.95
C GLY A 103 -26.13 -6.58 10.83
N SER A 104 -25.17 -7.00 11.67
CA SER A 104 -24.34 -6.07 12.46
C SER A 104 -23.53 -5.13 11.55
N ILE A 105 -23.49 -3.84 11.89
CA ILE A 105 -22.68 -2.82 11.20
C ILE A 105 -21.21 -3.26 11.09
N LEU A 106 -20.67 -3.93 12.11
CA LEU A 106 -19.30 -4.42 12.11
C LEU A 106 -19.08 -5.49 11.04
N LEU A 107 -20.05 -6.39 10.85
CA LEU A 107 -19.97 -7.44 9.84
C LEU A 107 -20.04 -6.87 8.43
N ASP A 108 -20.88 -5.87 8.21
CA ASP A 108 -20.97 -5.19 6.92
C ASP A 108 -19.70 -4.38 6.61
N ASP A 109 -19.07 -3.72 7.60
CA ASP A 109 -17.76 -3.08 7.43
C ASP A 109 -16.65 -4.10 7.09
N ALA A 110 -16.63 -5.25 7.78
CA ALA A 110 -15.66 -6.31 7.51
C ALA A 110 -15.80 -6.87 6.09
N ARG A 111 -17.03 -7.12 5.63
CA ARG A 111 -17.32 -7.53 4.25
C ARG A 111 -16.92 -6.45 3.25
N TYR A 112 -17.29 -5.19 3.52
CA TYR A 112 -16.90 -4.04 2.69
C TYR A 112 -15.39 -3.99 2.49
N ARG A 113 -14.59 -4.15 3.56
CA ARG A 113 -13.13 -4.16 3.46
C ARG A 113 -12.58 -5.30 2.62
N ALA A 114 -13.18 -6.49 2.70
CA ALA A 114 -12.80 -7.62 1.85
C ALA A 114 -13.05 -7.34 0.37
N PHE A 115 -14.25 -6.86 0.05
CA PHE A 115 -14.61 -6.48 -1.31
C PHE A 115 -13.79 -5.29 -1.82
N ALA A 116 -13.49 -4.30 -0.97
CA ALA A 116 -12.60 -3.19 -1.28
C ALA A 116 -11.18 -3.67 -1.59
N GLY A 117 -10.68 -4.65 -0.83
CA GLY A 117 -9.39 -5.29 -1.09
C GLY A 117 -9.35 -6.03 -2.43
N ILE A 118 -10.40 -6.80 -2.76
CA ILE A 118 -10.54 -7.46 -4.07
C ILE A 118 -10.58 -6.42 -5.20
N ALA A 119 -11.39 -5.38 -5.05
CA ALA A 119 -11.51 -4.30 -6.02
C ALA A 119 -10.16 -3.61 -6.22
N LEU A 120 -9.42 -3.30 -5.15
CA LEU A 120 -8.11 -2.67 -5.22
C LEU A 120 -7.07 -3.58 -5.89
N ILE A 121 -7.09 -4.89 -5.66
CA ILE A 121 -6.25 -5.85 -6.39
C ILE A 121 -6.62 -5.82 -7.89
N GLY A 122 -7.91 -5.79 -8.23
CA GLY A 122 -8.38 -5.62 -9.60
C GLY A 122 -7.86 -4.33 -10.25
N VAL A 123 -7.94 -3.21 -9.53
CA VAL A 123 -7.36 -1.91 -9.93
C VAL A 123 -5.86 -2.06 -10.16
N CYS A 124 -5.12 -2.70 -9.26
CA CYS A 124 -3.68 -2.92 -9.42
C CYS A 124 -3.36 -3.69 -10.70
N LEU A 125 -4.12 -4.74 -11.02
CA LEU A 125 -3.95 -5.52 -12.25
C LEU A 125 -4.22 -4.67 -13.50
N LEU A 126 -5.28 -3.86 -13.47
CA LEU A 126 -5.63 -2.95 -14.57
C LEU A 126 -4.54 -1.89 -14.78
N VAL A 127 -4.18 -1.15 -13.73
CA VAL A 127 -3.26 -0.01 -13.84
C VAL A 127 -1.81 -0.43 -14.02
N ALA A 128 -1.44 -1.67 -13.66
CA ALA A 128 -0.15 -2.25 -14.00
C ALA A 128 0.09 -2.29 -15.52
N ALA A 129 -0.95 -2.38 -16.34
CA ALA A 129 -0.85 -2.34 -17.80
C ALA A 129 -0.28 -1.00 -18.33
N PHE A 130 -0.37 0.08 -17.55
CA PHE A 130 0.21 1.37 -17.93
C PHE A 130 1.74 1.39 -17.86
N SER A 131 2.38 0.45 -17.14
CA SER A 131 3.83 0.34 -17.06
C SER A 131 4.33 -1.08 -16.89
N VAL A 132 4.71 -1.71 -18.01
CA VAL A 132 5.29 -3.06 -18.06
C VAL A 132 6.53 -3.23 -17.16
N PRO A 133 7.50 -2.30 -17.11
CA PRO A 133 8.67 -2.46 -16.25
C PRO A 133 8.30 -2.57 -14.76
N THR A 134 7.36 -1.74 -14.32
CA THR A 134 6.90 -1.72 -12.94
C THR A 134 6.00 -2.91 -12.64
N ALA A 135 5.09 -3.28 -13.53
CA ALA A 135 4.31 -4.51 -13.43
C ALA A 135 5.21 -5.73 -13.25
N ARG A 136 6.25 -5.90 -14.09
CA ARG A 136 7.24 -6.98 -13.94
C ARG A 136 7.95 -6.94 -12.59
N LYS A 137 8.30 -5.75 -12.09
CA LYS A 137 8.93 -5.57 -10.77
C LYS A 137 7.98 -6.01 -9.65
N VAL A 138 6.71 -5.61 -9.70
CA VAL A 138 5.66 -6.01 -8.74
C VAL A 138 5.43 -7.51 -8.79
N MET A 139 5.21 -8.09 -9.97
CA MET A 139 5.00 -9.53 -10.15
C MET A 139 6.17 -10.35 -9.61
N ARG A 140 7.42 -9.91 -9.78
CA ARG A 140 8.59 -10.57 -9.16
C ARG A 140 8.54 -10.55 -7.64
N ARG A 141 8.05 -9.48 -7.03
CA ARG A 141 7.94 -9.33 -5.56
C ARG A 141 6.70 -10.03 -4.99
N ALA A 142 5.65 -10.19 -5.79
CA ALA A 142 4.38 -10.83 -5.45
C ALA A 142 4.27 -12.30 -5.92
N ARG A 143 5.35 -12.92 -6.42
CA ARG A 143 5.31 -14.31 -6.90
C ARG A 143 4.73 -15.26 -5.84
N PRO A 144 3.79 -16.16 -6.20
CA PRO A 144 3.19 -17.12 -5.26
C PRO A 144 4.21 -17.98 -4.52
N ALA A 145 5.31 -18.38 -5.18
CA ALA A 145 6.39 -19.13 -4.55
C ALA A 145 7.07 -18.41 -3.36
N ARG A 146 6.84 -17.10 -3.18
CA ARG A 146 7.35 -16.32 -2.04
C ARG A 146 6.37 -16.23 -0.89
N PHE A 147 5.13 -16.69 -1.08
CA PHE A 147 4.05 -16.62 -0.09
C PHE A 147 4.38 -17.44 1.15
N LEU A 148 4.71 -18.74 1.01
CA LEU A 148 5.00 -19.59 2.17
C LEU A 148 6.15 -19.04 3.03
N ARG A 149 7.20 -18.52 2.39
CA ARG A 149 8.32 -17.88 3.08
C ARG A 149 7.90 -16.57 3.77
N ALA A 150 7.03 -15.79 3.15
CA ALA A 150 6.46 -14.60 3.78
C ALA A 150 5.58 -14.98 4.98
N ALA A 151 4.67 -15.93 4.82
CA ALA A 151 3.78 -16.42 5.87
C ALA A 151 4.57 -16.94 7.07
N GLY A 152 5.60 -17.77 6.85
CA GLY A 152 6.49 -18.23 7.92
C GLY A 152 7.27 -17.08 8.58
N GLY A 153 7.73 -16.10 7.80
CA GLY A 153 8.36 -14.90 8.34
C GLY A 153 7.41 -14.06 9.20
N THR A 154 6.19 -13.84 8.73
CA THR A 154 5.14 -13.10 9.45
C THR A 154 4.75 -13.83 10.74
N GLY A 155 4.55 -15.16 10.67
CA GLY A 155 4.30 -15.99 11.85
C GLY A 155 5.43 -15.91 12.87
N ALA A 156 6.69 -15.98 12.45
CA ALA A 156 7.83 -15.83 13.34
C ALA A 156 7.87 -14.45 14.02
N VAL A 157 7.55 -13.37 13.28
CA VAL A 157 7.45 -12.02 13.83
C VAL A 157 6.35 -11.93 14.88
N ILE A 158 5.17 -12.48 14.60
CA ILE A 158 4.03 -12.51 15.54
C ILE A 158 4.44 -13.26 16.81
N LEU A 159 4.94 -14.50 16.69
CA LEU A 159 5.34 -15.32 17.83
C LEU A 159 6.42 -14.63 18.67
N ALA A 160 7.45 -14.05 18.04
CA ALA A 160 8.50 -13.32 18.73
C ALA A 160 7.96 -12.08 19.48
N THR A 161 6.95 -11.41 18.91
CA THR A 161 6.29 -10.26 19.53
C THR A 161 5.57 -10.66 20.81
N TYR A 162 4.68 -11.66 20.76
CA TYR A 162 3.95 -12.12 21.94
C TYR A 162 4.89 -12.70 22.99
N PHE A 163 5.86 -13.51 22.58
CA PHE A 163 6.85 -14.07 23.50
C PHE A 163 7.64 -12.98 24.22
N SER A 164 8.13 -11.98 23.51
CA SER A 164 8.93 -10.91 24.11
C SER A 164 8.10 -10.03 25.05
N LEU A 165 6.85 -9.71 24.66
CA LEU A 165 5.94 -8.96 25.54
C LEU A 165 5.57 -9.75 26.79
N TYR A 166 5.32 -11.06 26.66
CA TYR A 166 5.08 -11.94 27.80
C TYR A 166 6.28 -11.98 28.74
N VAL A 167 7.50 -12.22 28.23
CA VAL A 167 8.71 -12.27 29.05
C VAL A 167 8.95 -10.94 29.76
N LEU A 168 8.86 -9.81 29.04
CA LEU A 168 9.05 -8.47 29.63
C LEU A 168 8.01 -8.18 30.72
N ALA A 169 6.78 -8.65 30.55
CA ALA A 169 5.74 -8.53 31.55
C ALA A 169 5.97 -9.40 32.78
N SER A 170 6.30 -10.68 32.57
CA SER A 170 6.58 -11.63 33.64
C SER A 170 7.77 -11.19 34.50
N LEU A 171 8.82 -10.61 33.88
CA LEU A 171 9.96 -10.03 34.60
C LEU A 171 9.57 -8.85 35.50
N ARG A 172 8.43 -8.20 35.26
CA ARG A 172 7.87 -7.13 36.10
C ARG A 172 6.85 -7.65 37.12
N GLY A 173 6.70 -8.97 37.25
CA GLY A 173 5.74 -9.59 38.15
C GLY A 173 4.29 -9.54 37.66
N ALA A 174 4.04 -9.06 36.43
CA ALA A 174 2.71 -9.04 35.86
C ALA A 174 2.29 -10.44 35.42
N ARG A 175 1.06 -10.83 35.76
CA ARG A 175 0.42 -12.05 35.26
C ARG A 175 -0.55 -11.65 34.16
N PHE A 176 -0.28 -12.11 32.94
CA PHE A 176 -1.14 -11.86 31.79
C PHE A 176 -1.68 -13.16 31.25
N GLU A 177 -2.92 -13.12 30.80
CA GLU A 177 -3.53 -14.18 30.03
C GLU A 177 -3.68 -13.72 28.58
N LEU A 178 -3.50 -14.65 27.63
CA LEU A 178 -3.69 -14.35 26.22
C LEU A 178 -5.17 -14.54 25.89
N SER A 179 -5.88 -13.44 25.66
CA SER A 179 -7.27 -13.46 25.22
C SER A 179 -7.33 -13.55 23.69
N TRP A 180 -8.21 -14.42 23.19
CA TRP A 180 -8.48 -14.58 21.77
C TRP A 180 -9.86 -13.99 21.43
N PRO A 181 -10.01 -13.34 20.26
CA PRO A 181 -11.32 -12.89 19.82
C PRO A 181 -12.26 -14.08 19.63
N GLU A 182 -13.53 -13.90 19.99
CA GLU A 182 -14.53 -14.95 19.86
C GLU A 182 -14.72 -15.36 18.38
N PRO A 183 -14.75 -16.67 18.08
CA PRO A 183 -15.04 -17.15 16.74
C PRO A 183 -16.40 -16.65 16.27
N SER A 184 -16.40 -15.83 15.23
CA SER A 184 -17.61 -15.22 14.68
C SER A 184 -17.47 -15.03 13.17
N GLU A 185 -18.61 -14.85 12.49
CA GLU A 185 -18.60 -14.53 11.06
C GLU A 185 -17.84 -13.22 10.80
N TRP A 186 -18.01 -12.23 11.69
CA TRP A 186 -17.27 -10.97 11.64
C TRP A 186 -15.76 -11.20 11.66
N LEU A 187 -15.26 -12.03 12.56
CA LEU A 187 -13.83 -12.29 12.69
C LEU A 187 -13.26 -12.87 11.39
N ILE A 188 -13.97 -13.82 10.76
CA ILE A 188 -13.55 -14.40 9.48
C ILE A 188 -13.42 -13.32 8.41
N TRP A 189 -14.45 -12.48 8.25
CA TRP A 189 -14.43 -11.39 7.27
C TRP A 189 -13.40 -10.32 7.59
N ALA A 190 -13.18 -10.00 8.87
CA ALA A 190 -12.17 -9.04 9.29
C ALA A 190 -10.75 -9.55 8.96
N LEU A 191 -10.48 -10.84 9.25
CA LEU A 191 -9.20 -11.47 8.95
C LEU A 191 -8.93 -11.50 7.45
N VAL A 192 -9.84 -12.09 6.67
CA VAL A 192 -9.71 -12.22 5.21
C VAL A 192 -9.69 -10.83 4.55
N GLY A 193 -10.60 -9.96 4.97
CA GLY A 193 -10.77 -8.66 4.33
C GLY A 193 -9.57 -7.75 4.51
N GLN A 194 -9.00 -7.71 5.71
CA GLN A 194 -7.78 -6.96 5.96
C GLN A 194 -6.55 -7.58 5.30
N ALA A 195 -6.47 -8.90 5.17
CA ALA A 195 -5.39 -9.52 4.40
C ALA A 195 -5.42 -9.12 2.92
N LEU A 196 -6.60 -9.14 2.31
CA LEU A 196 -6.80 -8.74 0.92
C LEU A 196 -6.53 -7.25 0.72
N LEU A 197 -7.07 -6.41 1.60
CA LEU A 197 -6.87 -4.96 1.55
C LEU A 197 -5.40 -4.59 1.74
N ALA A 198 -4.74 -5.12 2.77
CA ALA A 198 -3.32 -4.89 3.02
C ALA A 198 -2.46 -5.33 1.83
N PHE A 199 -2.76 -6.48 1.21
CA PHE A 199 -2.03 -6.90 0.00
C PHE A 199 -2.27 -5.96 -1.18
N GLY A 200 -3.52 -5.54 -1.41
CA GLY A 200 -3.87 -4.56 -2.44
C GLY A 200 -3.12 -3.24 -2.25
N GLU A 201 -3.11 -2.71 -1.03
CA GLU A 201 -2.42 -1.46 -0.69
C GLU A 201 -0.90 -1.58 -0.84
N GLU A 202 -0.30 -2.68 -0.38
CA GLU A 202 1.14 -2.90 -0.56
C GLU A 202 1.51 -3.04 -2.05
N ALA A 203 0.68 -3.73 -2.84
CA ALA A 203 0.86 -3.84 -4.28
C ALA A 203 0.71 -2.47 -4.99
N TYR A 204 -0.27 -1.67 -4.57
CA TYR A 204 -0.53 -0.35 -5.15
C TYR A 204 0.56 0.66 -4.78
N TYR A 205 0.74 0.95 -3.49
CA TYR A 205 1.64 2.00 -3.01
C TYR A 205 3.12 1.60 -3.13
N ARG A 206 3.51 0.44 -2.60
CA ARG A 206 4.93 0.01 -2.52
C ARG A 206 5.36 -0.82 -3.72
N GLY A 207 4.40 -1.33 -4.49
CA GLY A 207 4.61 -1.98 -5.76
C GLY A 207 4.61 -0.99 -6.93
N LEU A 208 3.41 -0.53 -7.31
CA LEU A 208 3.17 0.21 -8.54
C LEU A 208 3.62 1.67 -8.43
N LEU A 209 3.06 2.46 -7.52
CA LEU A 209 3.35 3.90 -7.42
C LEU A 209 4.83 4.15 -7.08
N MET A 210 5.37 3.45 -6.09
CA MET A 210 6.80 3.54 -5.74
C MET A 210 7.69 3.08 -6.91
N GLY A 211 7.30 2.02 -7.62
CA GLY A 211 8.03 1.54 -8.79
C GLY A 211 8.07 2.56 -9.93
N GLU A 212 6.95 3.23 -10.20
CA GLU A 212 6.88 4.30 -11.18
C GLU A 212 7.68 5.53 -10.78
N LEU A 213 7.60 5.96 -9.52
CA LEU A 213 8.39 7.09 -9.02
C LEU A 213 9.89 6.80 -9.10
N GLU A 214 10.34 5.60 -8.75
CA GLU A 214 11.73 5.18 -8.95
C GLU A 214 12.16 5.23 -10.43
N ARG A 215 11.27 4.86 -11.36
CA ARG A 215 11.50 4.90 -12.82
C ARG A 215 11.55 6.33 -13.36
N LEU A 216 10.77 7.23 -12.77
CA LEU A 216 10.68 8.65 -13.14
C LEU A 216 11.81 9.49 -12.55
N ALA A 217 12.27 9.16 -11.35
CA ALA A 217 13.27 9.90 -10.58
C ALA A 217 14.56 10.30 -11.36
N PRO A 218 15.19 9.45 -12.21
CA PRO A 218 16.36 9.86 -12.98
C PRO A 218 16.09 11.06 -13.89
N ARG A 219 14.87 11.13 -14.44
CA ARG A 219 14.45 12.21 -15.34
C ARG A 219 14.08 13.49 -14.58
N LEU A 220 13.80 13.35 -13.29
CA LEU A 220 13.65 14.45 -12.33
C LEU A 220 14.99 14.92 -11.74
N ARG A 221 16.12 14.51 -12.35
CA ARG A 221 17.50 14.80 -11.93
C ARG A 221 17.94 14.10 -10.63
N LEU A 222 17.19 13.10 -10.16
CA LEU A 222 17.62 12.21 -9.08
C LEU A 222 18.40 11.03 -9.66
N SER A 223 19.69 11.24 -9.92
CA SER A 223 20.52 10.26 -10.63
C SER A 223 21.05 9.13 -9.76
N THR A 224 21.16 9.29 -8.43
CA THR A 224 21.73 8.25 -7.57
C THR A 224 20.67 7.24 -7.11
N PRO A 225 20.97 5.92 -7.08
CA PRO A 225 20.01 4.91 -6.63
C PRO A 225 19.42 5.17 -5.22
N PRO A 226 20.20 5.64 -4.21
CA PRO A 226 19.65 5.99 -2.91
C PRO A 226 18.63 7.13 -2.98
N ALA A 227 18.94 8.23 -3.69
CA ALA A 227 18.05 9.38 -3.80
C ALA A 227 16.71 9.00 -4.46
N ARG A 228 16.76 8.20 -5.53
CA ARG A 228 15.55 7.71 -6.23
C ARG A 228 14.64 6.91 -5.29
N ARG A 229 15.22 6.02 -4.50
CA ARG A 229 14.49 5.13 -3.58
C ARG A 229 13.88 5.91 -2.43
N TRP A 230 14.65 6.80 -1.80
CA TRP A 230 14.16 7.64 -0.70
C TRP A 230 13.06 8.59 -1.17
N PHE A 231 13.22 9.22 -2.33
CA PHE A 231 12.17 10.04 -2.90
C PHE A 231 10.88 9.25 -3.12
N ALA A 232 10.95 8.12 -3.83
CA ALA A 232 9.77 7.30 -4.11
C ALA A 232 9.10 6.78 -2.82
N LEU A 233 9.90 6.39 -1.82
CA LEU A 233 9.43 5.93 -0.53
C LEU A 233 8.70 7.04 0.24
N LEU A 234 9.31 8.21 0.40
CA LEU A 234 8.73 9.32 1.14
C LEU A 234 7.47 9.85 0.46
N ALA A 235 7.51 10.00 -0.87
CA ALA A 235 6.37 10.44 -1.68
C ALA A 235 5.16 9.50 -1.54
N THR A 236 5.37 8.18 -1.64
CA THR A 236 4.28 7.21 -1.50
C THR A 236 3.80 7.05 -0.07
N SER A 237 4.68 7.23 0.92
CA SER A 237 4.30 7.18 2.34
C SER A 237 3.48 8.40 2.74
N LEU A 238 3.81 9.57 2.21
CA LEU A 238 3.00 10.78 2.40
C LEU A 238 1.62 10.61 1.76
N LEU A 239 1.56 10.17 0.50
CA LEU A 239 0.29 9.89 -0.17
C LEU A 239 -0.54 8.87 0.62
N PHE A 240 0.08 7.77 1.08
CA PHE A 240 -0.59 6.77 1.91
C PHE A 240 -1.15 7.39 3.20
N GLY A 241 -0.39 8.24 3.89
CA GLY A 241 -0.86 8.95 5.08
C GLY A 241 -2.05 9.87 4.84
N VAL A 242 -2.04 10.64 3.74
CA VAL A 242 -3.14 11.54 3.37
C VAL A 242 -4.41 10.76 3.03
N GLU A 243 -4.30 9.59 2.40
CA GLU A 243 -5.47 8.74 2.06
C GLU A 243 -6.14 8.11 3.29
N HIS A 244 -5.44 8.05 4.42
CA HIS A 244 -5.91 7.40 5.66
C HIS A 244 -6.26 8.40 6.77
N ILE A 245 -6.15 9.70 6.50
CA ILE A 245 -6.45 10.71 7.51
C ILE A 245 -7.96 10.91 7.63
N LEU A 246 -8.46 10.95 8.86
CA LEU A 246 -9.81 11.41 9.15
C LEU A 246 -9.71 12.84 9.68
N LEU A 247 -10.26 13.80 8.94
CA LEU A 247 -10.27 15.20 9.34
C LEU A 247 -11.33 15.41 10.41
N GLN A 248 -10.91 15.37 11.67
CA GLN A 248 -11.81 15.57 12.81
C GLN A 248 -11.13 16.38 13.93
N PRO A 249 -11.86 17.29 14.58
CA PRO A 249 -11.36 17.99 15.75
C PRO A 249 -11.19 17.02 16.95
N PRO A 250 -10.18 17.22 17.81
CA PRO A 250 -9.14 18.24 17.69
C PRO A 250 -8.09 17.89 16.62
N TRP A 251 -7.53 18.92 15.98
CA TRP A 251 -6.51 18.78 14.93
C TRP A 251 -5.26 18.01 15.39
N THR A 252 -5.00 17.95 16.70
CA THR A 252 -3.91 17.16 17.28
C THR A 252 -4.06 15.67 17.02
N SER A 253 -5.28 15.12 17.07
CA SER A 253 -5.57 13.72 16.73
C SER A 253 -5.33 13.44 15.25
N THR A 254 -5.79 14.35 14.39
CA THR A 254 -5.59 14.32 12.94
C THR A 254 -4.09 14.31 12.58
N ILE A 255 -3.29 15.19 13.19
CA ILE A 255 -1.83 15.24 12.98
C ILE A 255 -1.14 13.97 13.48
N ARG A 256 -1.52 13.46 14.65
CA ARG A 256 -0.95 12.21 15.20
C ARG A 256 -1.25 11.01 14.29
N GLN A 257 -2.47 10.91 13.77
CA GLN A 257 -2.86 9.86 12.83
C GLN A 257 -2.05 9.97 11.53
N LEU A 258 -1.91 11.17 10.96
CA LEU A 258 -1.10 11.39 9.76
C LEU A 258 0.36 10.97 9.99
N LEU A 259 0.98 11.45 11.07
CA LEU A 259 2.36 11.11 11.40
C LEU A 259 2.53 9.60 11.60
N PHE A 260 1.62 8.97 12.33
CA PHE A 260 1.63 7.52 12.52
C PHE A 260 1.55 6.77 11.18
N THR A 261 0.59 7.11 10.32
CA THR A 261 0.40 6.40 9.05
C THR A 261 1.53 6.66 8.05
N VAL A 262 2.08 7.89 8.01
CA VAL A 262 3.25 8.19 7.18
C VAL A 262 4.47 7.39 7.65
N CYS A 263 4.74 7.38 8.95
CA CYS A 263 5.83 6.59 9.53
C CYS A 263 5.66 5.10 9.24
N LEU A 264 4.46 4.57 9.44
CA LEU A 264 4.16 3.18 9.14
C LEU A 264 4.36 2.87 7.64
N GLY A 265 3.95 3.80 6.77
CA GLY A 265 4.15 3.68 5.34
C GLY A 265 5.62 3.65 4.92
N VAL A 266 6.47 4.45 5.58
CA VAL A 266 7.92 4.42 5.40
C VAL A 266 8.47 3.06 5.83
N LEU A 267 8.04 2.56 6.99
CA LEU A 267 8.52 1.28 7.52
C LEU A 267 8.12 0.10 6.62
N PHE A 268 6.88 0.04 6.13
CA PHE A 268 6.44 -0.97 5.16
C PHE A 268 7.25 -0.88 3.85
N GLY A 269 7.45 0.33 3.32
CA GLY A 269 8.28 0.50 2.13
C GLY A 269 9.72 0.02 2.34
N LEU A 270 10.32 0.26 3.51
CA LEU A 270 11.64 -0.28 3.85
C LEU A 270 11.62 -1.81 3.96
N ILE A 271 10.60 -2.41 4.59
CA ILE A 271 10.41 -3.86 4.65
C ILE A 271 10.36 -4.45 3.24
N VAL A 272 9.60 -3.86 2.31
CA VAL A 272 9.54 -4.28 0.90
C VAL A 272 10.89 -4.12 0.22
N MET A 273 11.63 -3.04 0.47
CA MET A 273 12.95 -2.81 -0.13
C MET A 273 14.00 -3.82 0.35
N ILE A 274 14.00 -4.15 1.65
CA ILE A 274 14.97 -5.06 2.27
C ILE A 274 14.64 -6.51 1.93
N SER A 275 13.39 -6.93 2.13
CA SER A 275 12.95 -8.32 1.89
C SER A 275 12.74 -8.63 0.41
N ALA A 276 12.43 -7.61 -0.40
CA ALA A 276 11.94 -7.73 -1.77
C ALA A 276 10.76 -8.72 -1.88
N ASN A 277 9.88 -8.73 -0.88
CA ASN A 277 8.72 -9.61 -0.80
C ASN A 277 7.48 -8.81 -0.38
N LEU A 278 6.53 -8.64 -1.31
CA LEU A 278 5.28 -7.90 -1.03
C LEU A 278 4.39 -8.65 -0.05
N HIS A 279 4.35 -9.99 -0.12
CA HIS A 279 3.56 -10.82 0.79
C HIS A 279 3.98 -10.66 2.24
N PHE A 280 5.28 -10.46 2.50
CA PHE A 280 5.77 -10.26 3.87
C PHE A 280 5.32 -8.91 4.42
N SER A 281 5.50 -7.82 3.66
CA SER A 281 4.98 -6.50 4.06
C SER A 281 3.46 -6.52 4.26
N ALA A 282 2.72 -7.15 3.34
CA ALA A 282 1.27 -7.29 3.43
C ALA A 282 0.83 -8.10 4.65
N GLY A 283 1.56 -9.15 5.03
CA GLY A 283 1.25 -9.92 6.24
C GLY A 283 1.49 -9.12 7.53
N ILE A 284 2.57 -8.33 7.59
CA ILE A 284 2.82 -7.40 8.71
C ILE A 284 1.74 -6.32 8.74
N HIS A 285 1.37 -5.76 7.59
CA HIS A 285 0.32 -4.76 7.49
C HIS A 285 -1.05 -5.31 7.93
N ALA A 286 -1.46 -6.47 7.42
CA ALA A 286 -2.71 -7.15 7.79
C ALA A 286 -2.78 -7.41 9.30
N TRP A 287 -1.69 -7.89 9.92
CA TRP A 287 -1.66 -8.13 11.36
C TRP A 287 -1.82 -6.85 12.18
N ILE A 288 -1.19 -5.75 11.77
CA ILE A 288 -1.38 -4.44 12.41
C ILE A 288 -2.84 -4.03 12.32
N ASN A 289 -3.48 -4.21 11.17
CA ASN A 289 -4.90 -3.90 11.02
C ASN A 289 -5.78 -4.81 11.89
N TRP A 290 -5.42 -6.09 12.05
CA TRP A 290 -6.12 -6.99 12.97
C TRP A 290 -5.98 -6.56 14.43
N LEU A 291 -4.80 -6.11 14.86
CA LEU A 291 -4.59 -5.53 16.19
C LEU A 291 -5.47 -4.30 16.41
N LEU A 292 -5.51 -3.38 15.43
CA LEU A 292 -6.29 -2.14 15.53
C LEU A 292 -7.80 -2.38 15.51
N LEU A 293 -8.26 -3.47 14.87
CA LEU A 293 -9.67 -3.86 14.85
C LEU A 293 -10.10 -4.75 16.03
N GLY A 294 -9.18 -5.16 16.90
CA GLY A 294 -9.47 -6.15 17.94
C GLY A 294 -9.70 -7.58 17.40
N ALA A 295 -9.26 -7.85 16.17
CA ALA A 295 -9.33 -9.16 15.51
C ALA A 295 -8.08 -10.03 15.75
N ALA A 296 -7.09 -9.51 16.48
CA ALA A 296 -5.90 -10.24 16.89
C ALA A 296 -5.97 -10.54 18.41
N PRO A 297 -5.30 -11.63 18.87
CA PRO A 297 -5.22 -11.92 20.30
C PRO A 297 -4.49 -10.80 21.06
N HIS A 298 -4.78 -10.62 22.34
CA HIS A 298 -4.12 -9.61 23.16
C HIS A 298 -3.98 -10.10 24.60
N PHE A 299 -2.96 -9.60 25.30
CA PHE A 299 -2.80 -9.85 26.72
C PHE A 299 -3.85 -9.08 27.51
N VAL A 300 -4.48 -9.76 28.46
CA VAL A 300 -5.42 -9.19 29.44
C VAL A 300 -4.86 -9.30 30.86
N GLY A 301 -5.21 -8.32 31.70
CA GLY A 301 -4.90 -8.31 33.12
C GLY A 301 -5.88 -9.16 33.92
N SER A 302 -5.70 -9.19 35.25
CA SER A 302 -6.60 -9.89 36.18
C SER A 302 -8.02 -9.31 36.23
N ASP A 303 -8.20 -8.08 35.75
CA ASP A 303 -9.48 -7.40 35.60
C ASP A 303 -10.16 -7.68 34.25
N GLY A 304 -9.55 -8.53 33.41
CA GLY A 304 -10.03 -8.85 32.07
C GLY A 304 -9.84 -7.73 31.04
N GLN A 305 -9.23 -6.60 31.42
CA GLN A 305 -8.98 -5.48 30.52
C GLN A 305 -7.68 -5.68 29.72
N PRO A 306 -7.55 -5.08 28.52
CA PRO A 306 -6.30 -5.12 27.76
C PRO A 306 -5.11 -4.63 28.59
N ALA A 307 -4.15 -5.51 28.84
CA ALA A 307 -3.00 -5.23 29.69
C ALA A 307 -1.98 -4.29 29.03
N LEU A 308 -1.99 -4.20 27.70
CA LEU A 308 -1.06 -3.41 26.91
C LEU A 308 -1.83 -2.67 25.80
N PRO A 309 -1.46 -1.41 25.50
CA PRO A 309 -2.06 -0.70 24.37
C PRO A 309 -1.62 -1.32 23.03
N PRO A 310 -2.44 -1.25 21.96
CA PRO A 310 -2.11 -1.78 20.63
C PRO A 310 -0.74 -1.28 20.10
N GLY A 311 -0.38 -0.03 20.41
CA GLY A 311 0.91 0.56 20.02
C GLY A 311 2.13 -0.21 20.52
N ALA A 312 2.05 -0.89 21.67
CA ALA A 312 3.16 -1.70 22.19
C ALA A 312 3.41 -2.94 21.31
N TYR A 313 2.34 -3.63 20.91
CA TYR A 313 2.41 -4.76 19.98
C TYR A 313 2.98 -4.33 18.64
N ILE A 314 2.45 -3.24 18.07
CA ILE A 314 2.89 -2.72 16.77
C ILE A 314 4.38 -2.36 16.81
N ALA A 315 4.85 -1.68 17.86
CA ALA A 315 6.25 -1.28 17.98
C ALA A 315 7.20 -2.48 18.03
N VAL A 316 6.94 -3.45 18.93
CA VAL A 316 7.78 -4.66 19.07
C VAL A 316 7.74 -5.50 17.80
N MET A 317 6.56 -5.63 17.20
CA MET A 317 6.39 -6.34 15.95
C MET A 317 7.18 -5.75 14.81
N LEU A 318 7.21 -4.42 14.66
CA LEU A 318 8.00 -3.75 13.64
C LEU A 318 9.50 -4.01 13.85
N VAL A 319 10.00 -3.98 15.10
CA VAL A 319 11.40 -4.34 15.40
C VAL A 319 11.74 -5.74 14.88
N PHE A 320 10.90 -6.74 15.20
CA PHE A 320 11.11 -8.10 14.72
C PHE A 320 10.92 -8.24 13.21
N ALA A 321 9.99 -7.49 12.60
CA ALA A 321 9.79 -7.48 11.15
C ALA A 321 11.05 -7.00 10.42
N PHE A 322 11.73 -5.97 10.93
CA PHE A 322 13.01 -5.51 10.38
C PHE A 322 14.13 -6.52 10.58
N PHE A 323 14.20 -7.16 11.75
CA PHE A 323 15.18 -8.21 12.01
C PHE A 323 15.00 -9.38 11.02
N VAL A 324 13.78 -9.89 10.87
CA VAL A 324 13.46 -10.95 9.91
C VAL A 324 13.76 -10.50 8.48
N ALA A 325 13.32 -9.30 8.07
CA ALA A 325 13.63 -8.77 6.74
C ALA A 325 15.15 -8.76 6.45
N TYR A 326 15.95 -8.34 7.43
CA TYR A 326 17.41 -8.29 7.33
C TYR A 326 18.04 -9.70 7.21
N VAL A 327 17.60 -10.66 8.02
CA VAL A 327 18.03 -12.07 7.93
C VAL A 327 17.68 -12.65 6.55
N LEU A 328 16.47 -12.39 6.06
CA LEU A 328 16.02 -12.84 4.74
C LEU A 328 16.87 -12.26 3.60
N ARG A 329 17.31 -11.00 3.73
CA ARG A 329 18.23 -10.33 2.79
C ARG A 329 19.62 -10.97 2.81
N ARG A 330 20.23 -11.19 3.98
CA ARG A 330 21.57 -11.78 4.09
C ARG A 330 21.65 -13.16 3.41
N ARG A 331 20.66 -14.03 3.64
CA ARG A 331 20.60 -15.35 2.99
C ARG A 331 20.57 -15.26 1.46
N ARG A 332 19.91 -14.25 0.89
CA ARG A 332 19.90 -14.05 -0.56
C ARG A 332 21.28 -13.64 -1.09
N ALA A 333 21.98 -12.75 -0.38
CA ALA A 333 23.31 -12.30 -0.78
C ALA A 333 24.31 -13.47 -0.77
N HIS A 334 24.28 -14.32 0.26
CA HIS A 334 25.13 -15.52 0.34
C HIS A 334 24.85 -16.53 -0.78
N TYR A 335 23.58 -16.78 -1.12
CA TYR A 335 23.24 -17.69 -2.22
C TYR A 335 23.75 -17.18 -3.58
N THR A 336 23.65 -15.87 -3.83
CA THR A 336 24.17 -15.30 -5.09
C THR A 336 25.69 -15.29 -5.17
N SER A 337 26.41 -15.29 -4.04
CA SER A 337 27.88 -15.38 -4.03
C SER A 337 28.39 -16.82 -4.10
N SER A 338 27.63 -17.80 -3.59
CA SER A 338 28.01 -19.23 -3.63
C SER A 338 27.71 -19.88 -4.98
N VAL A 339 26.75 -19.35 -5.74
CA VAL A 339 26.52 -19.72 -7.14
C VAL A 339 27.31 -18.76 -8.01
N ALA A 340 28.65 -18.82 -7.93
CA ALA A 340 29.49 -18.21 -8.94
C ALA A 340 29.18 -18.89 -10.28
N PRO A 341 29.14 -18.15 -11.41
CA PRO A 341 28.94 -18.76 -12.70
C PRO A 341 30.12 -19.69 -12.98
N VAL A 342 29.83 -21.00 -13.10
CA VAL A 342 30.72 -21.94 -13.78
C VAL A 342 30.73 -21.51 -15.25
N SER A 343 31.53 -20.50 -15.56
CA SER A 343 31.83 -20.08 -16.92
C SER A 343 33.26 -19.58 -16.97
N ALA A 344 34.19 -20.52 -17.07
CA ALA A 344 35.37 -20.44 -17.95
C ALA A 344 36.25 -21.68 -17.72
N VAL A 345 35.83 -22.82 -18.25
CA VAL A 345 36.80 -23.73 -18.87
C VAL A 345 36.62 -23.51 -20.37
N ARG A 346 37.67 -22.94 -20.97
CA ARG A 346 37.76 -22.67 -22.41
C ARG A 346 37.81 -23.96 -23.20
#